data_AF-A0A1G9BXX9-F1
#
_entry.id   AF-A0A1G9BXX9-F1
#
_cell.length_a   1.000
_cell.length_b   1.000
_cell.length_c   1.000
_cell.angle_alpha   90.00
_cell.angle_beta   90.00
_cell.angle_gamma   90.00
#
_symmetry.space_group_name_H-M   'P 1'
#
loop_
_entity.id
_entity.type
_entity.pdbx_description
1 polymer ?
#
loop_
_entity_poly.entity_id
_entity_poly.type
_entity_poly.pdbx_seq_one_letter_code
_entity_poly.pdbx_strand_id
1 'polypeptide(L)'
;MHRPVVGPATPVYSASIWMIIGLPLLSLFAVASFDMTEYLIGATSGLAVVNLDYVFLQGLGFAIYVASVIFAFLDWRRLLADAFERRFRWAWAILSVVVYVIGRSVVVNRQAGRGLWPIGALAALIVLEIVVLGVKFEEAMPALMLAVSGS
;
A
#
# COMPACT_ATOMS: atom_id res chain seq x y z
N MET A 1 1.16 21.49 -27.59
CA MET A 1 -0.10 21.07 -26.94
C MET A 1 -0.37 19.61 -27.33
N HIS A 2 -0.28 18.67 -26.40
CA HIS A 2 -0.65 17.27 -26.65
C HIS A 2 -2.19 17.18 -26.55
N ARG A 3 -2.86 16.80 -27.64
CA ARG A 3 -4.31 16.60 -27.61
C ARG A 3 -4.60 15.30 -26.85
N PRO A 4 -5.57 15.28 -25.92
CA PRO A 4 -6.01 14.04 -25.27
C PRO A 4 -6.42 13.04 -26.36
N VAL A 5 -5.91 11.81 -26.26
CA VAL A 5 -6.23 10.71 -27.19
C VAL A 5 -7.58 10.11 -26.86
N VAL A 6 -8.03 10.27 -25.61
CA VAL A 6 -9.26 9.66 -25.07
C VAL A 6 -10.32 10.74 -24.82
N GLY A 7 -11.59 10.38 -25.03
CA GLY A 7 -12.72 11.31 -24.95
C GLY A 7 -12.91 11.95 -23.56
N PRO A 8 -13.51 13.16 -23.47
CA PRO A 8 -13.73 13.87 -22.21
C PRO A 8 -14.68 13.17 -21.22
N ALA A 9 -15.45 12.18 -21.67
CA ALA A 9 -16.34 11.39 -20.81
C ALA A 9 -15.72 10.07 -20.32
N THR A 10 -14.55 9.67 -20.84
CA THR A 10 -13.96 8.38 -20.48
C THR A 10 -13.51 8.39 -19.02
N PRO A 11 -13.92 7.40 -18.21
CA PRO A 11 -13.53 7.33 -16.81
C PRO A 11 -12.02 7.10 -16.67
N VAL A 12 -11.38 7.91 -15.82
CA VAL A 12 -9.95 7.81 -15.51
C VAL A 12 -9.67 7.15 -14.15
N TYR A 13 -10.73 6.93 -13.37
CA TYR A 13 -10.68 6.30 -12.06
C TYR A 13 -11.55 5.04 -12.06
N SER A 14 -11.04 4.00 -11.42
CA SER A 14 -11.72 2.72 -11.23
C SER A 14 -11.94 2.45 -9.73
N ALA A 15 -12.89 1.58 -9.39
CA ALA A 15 -13.00 1.12 -8.01
C ALA A 15 -11.73 0.36 -7.59
N SER A 16 -11.18 -0.46 -8.50
CA SER A 16 -9.97 -1.24 -8.28
C SER A 16 -8.79 -0.39 -7.83
N ILE A 17 -8.62 0.80 -8.42
CA ILE A 17 -7.49 1.63 -8.06
C ILE A 17 -7.60 2.26 -6.67
N TRP A 18 -8.81 2.58 -6.25
CA TRP A 18 -9.08 3.03 -4.90
C TRP A 18 -8.96 1.89 -3.90
N MET A 19 -9.28 0.65 -4.27
CA MET A 19 -9.02 -0.52 -3.43
C MET A 19 -7.53 -0.75 -3.20
N ILE A 20 -6.70 -0.60 -4.23
CA ILE A 20 -5.24 -0.70 -4.08
C ILE A 20 -4.69 0.30 -3.06
N ILE A 21 -5.21 1.53 -3.07
CA ILE A 21 -4.79 2.59 -2.15
C ILE A 21 -5.43 2.42 -0.76
N GLY A 22 -6.66 1.91 -0.68
CA GLY A 22 -7.39 1.76 0.57
C GLY A 22 -7.02 0.51 1.35
N LEU A 23 -6.64 -0.59 0.69
CA LEU A 23 -6.33 -1.86 1.35
C LEU A 23 -5.25 -1.75 2.44
N PRO A 24 -4.14 -1.02 2.24
CA PRO A 24 -3.12 -0.85 3.29
C PRO A 24 -3.66 -0.21 4.57
N LEU A 25 -4.78 0.53 4.53
CA LEU A 25 -5.40 1.08 5.74
C LEU A 25 -5.86 -0.02 6.71
N LEU A 26 -6.22 -1.20 6.21
CA LEU A 26 -6.54 -2.35 7.05
C LEU A 26 -5.29 -2.86 7.78
N SER A 27 -4.16 -2.98 7.07
CA SER A 27 -2.88 -3.32 7.68
C SER A 27 -2.47 -2.27 8.70
N LEU A 28 -2.67 -0.99 8.37
CA LEU A 28 -2.30 0.12 9.22
C LEU A 28 -3.11 0.13 10.51
N PHE A 29 -4.41 -0.13 10.43
CA PHE A 29 -5.28 -0.28 11.60
C PHE A 29 -4.86 -1.46 12.48
N ALA A 30 -4.52 -2.60 11.87
CA ALA A 30 -4.05 -3.77 12.59
C ALA A 30 -2.72 -3.49 13.31
N VAL A 31 -1.77 -2.84 12.64
CA VAL A 31 -0.49 -2.41 13.24
C VAL A 31 -0.71 -1.38 14.34
N ALA A 32 -1.59 -0.39 14.14
CA ALA A 32 -1.92 0.60 15.16
C ALA A 32 -2.52 -0.03 16.43
N SER A 33 -3.21 -1.16 16.28
CA SER A 33 -3.81 -1.91 17.40
C SER A 33 -2.85 -2.95 18.02
N PHE A 34 -1.69 -3.18 17.41
CA PHE A 34 -0.73 -4.18 17.85
C PHE A 34 0.11 -3.68 19.03
N ASP A 35 0.32 -4.54 20.03
CA ASP A 35 1.22 -4.27 21.16
C ASP A 35 2.68 -4.56 20.74
N MET A 36 3.36 -3.50 20.31
CA MET A 36 4.74 -3.61 19.84
C MET A 36 5.72 -3.84 21.01
N THR A 37 5.36 -3.41 22.21
CA THR A 37 6.20 -3.53 23.42
C THR A 37 6.25 -4.98 23.89
N GLU A 38 5.10 -5.62 24.03
CA GLU A 38 5.01 -7.03 24.41
C GLU A 38 5.74 -7.92 23.40
N TYR A 39 5.53 -7.66 22.11
CA TYR A 39 6.22 -8.36 21.04
C TYR A 39 7.75 -8.26 21.15
N LEU A 40 8.29 -7.07 21.41
CA LEU A 40 9.73 -6.86 21.51
C LEU A 40 10.35 -7.47 22.77
N ILE A 41 9.64 -7.45 23.90
CA ILE A 41 10.06 -8.16 25.11
C ILE A 41 10.13 -9.67 24.84
N GLY A 42 9.11 -10.24 24.18
CA GLY A 42 9.12 -11.64 23.76
C GLY A 42 10.29 -11.96 22.83
N ALA A 43 10.55 -11.10 21.84
CA ALA A 43 11.64 -11.30 20.88
C ALA A 43 13.04 -11.20 21.50
N THR A 44 13.23 -10.33 22.50
CA THR A 44 14.54 -10.11 23.14
C THR A 44 14.81 -11.08 24.29
N SER A 45 13.78 -11.65 24.90
CA SER A 45 13.89 -12.66 25.96
C SER A 45 14.18 -14.09 25.47
N GLY A 46 14.27 -14.30 24.15
CA GLY A 46 14.51 -15.62 23.55
C GLY A 46 13.30 -16.56 23.59
N LEU A 47 12.12 -16.06 23.96
CA LEU A 47 10.87 -16.79 23.84
C LEU A 47 10.44 -16.87 22.37
N ALA A 48 9.71 -17.93 22.01
CA ALA A 48 9.21 -18.09 20.64
C ALA A 48 8.22 -16.96 20.30
N VAL A 49 8.61 -16.11 19.34
CA VAL A 49 7.89 -14.91 18.87
C VAL A 49 6.69 -15.26 17.98
N VAL A 50 6.54 -16.53 17.60
CA VAL A 50 5.44 -16.99 16.75
C VAL A 50 4.18 -17.15 17.60
N ASN A 51 3.49 -16.04 17.87
CA ASN A 51 2.18 -16.00 18.50
C ASN A 51 1.07 -15.77 17.46
N LEU A 52 -0.19 -15.89 17.89
CA LEU A 52 -1.34 -15.76 17.00
C LEU A 52 -1.42 -14.37 16.34
N ASP A 53 -1.08 -13.32 17.07
CA ASP A 53 -1.14 -11.94 16.59
C ASP A 53 -0.10 -11.67 15.50
N TYR A 54 1.11 -12.20 15.66
CA TYR A 54 2.15 -12.15 14.64
C TYR A 54 1.70 -12.89 13.37
N VAL A 55 1.19 -14.12 13.50
CA VAL A 55 0.71 -14.90 12.34
C VAL A 55 -0.46 -14.18 11.66
N PHE A 56 -1.37 -13.58 12.43
CA PHE A 56 -2.47 -12.78 11.90
C PHE A 56 -1.98 -11.58 11.11
N LEU A 57 -1.03 -10.79 11.65
CA LEU A 57 -0.46 -9.64 10.95
C LEU A 57 0.24 -10.03 9.65
N GLN A 58 1.05 -11.10 9.67
CA GLN A 58 1.72 -11.59 8.48
C GLN A 58 0.72 -12.11 7.44
N GLY A 59 -0.29 -12.86 7.87
CA GLY A 59 -1.35 -13.35 7.00
C GLY A 59 -2.16 -12.22 6.37
N LEU A 60 -2.51 -11.18 7.15
CA LEU A 60 -3.21 -10.00 6.67
C LEU A 60 -2.37 -9.22 5.66
N GLY A 61 -1.09 -8.99 5.95
CA GLY A 61 -0.16 -8.31 5.04
C GLY A 61 -0.03 -9.05 3.71
N PHE A 62 0.13 -10.38 3.77
CA PHE A 62 0.19 -11.22 2.58
C PHE A 62 -1.12 -11.20 1.78
N ALA A 63 -2.28 -11.28 2.45
CA ALA A 63 -3.59 -11.19 1.81
C ALA A 63 -3.79 -9.83 1.11
N ILE A 64 -3.40 -8.73 1.77
CA ILE A 64 -3.44 -7.37 1.20
C ILE A 64 -2.53 -7.26 -0.03
N TYR A 65 -1.33 -7.83 0.03
CA TYR A 65 -0.40 -7.88 -1.10
C TYR A 65 -1.02 -8.59 -2.31
N VAL A 66 -1.52 -9.82 -2.12
CA VAL A 66 -2.16 -10.59 -3.19
C VAL A 66 -3.40 -9.87 -3.75
N ALA A 67 -4.26 -9.35 -2.88
CA ALA A 67 -5.44 -8.58 -3.28
C ALA A 67 -5.05 -7.34 -4.10
N SER A 68 -4.01 -6.61 -3.72
CA SER A 68 -3.53 -5.44 -4.46
C SER A 68 -3.07 -5.78 -5.87
N VAL A 69 -2.38 -6.93 -6.04
CA VAL A 69 -1.96 -7.41 -7.37
C VAL A 69 -3.19 -7.79 -8.22
N ILE A 70 -4.19 -8.46 -7.63
CA ILE A 70 -5.44 -8.79 -8.32
C ILE A 70 -6.16 -7.51 -8.75
N PHE A 71 -6.29 -6.51 -7.87
CA PHE A 71 -6.91 -5.24 -8.23
C PHE A 71 -6.12 -4.48 -9.30
N ALA A 72 -4.79 -4.57 -9.32
CA ALA A 72 -3.96 -3.98 -10.38
C ALA A 72 -4.26 -4.63 -11.74
N PHE A 73 -4.45 -5.95 -11.76
CA PHE A 73 -4.88 -6.66 -12.98
C PHE A 73 -6.28 -6.23 -13.43
N LEU A 74 -7.23 -6.10 -12.51
CA LEU A 74 -8.60 -5.64 -12.82
C LEU A 74 -8.63 -4.21 -13.34
N ASP A 75 -7.85 -3.31 -12.72
CA ASP A 75 -7.68 -1.92 -13.17
C ASP A 75 -7.08 -1.86 -14.58
N TRP A 76 -6.02 -2.62 -14.83
CA TRP A 76 -5.40 -2.71 -16.14
C TRP A 76 -6.35 -3.23 -17.23
N ARG A 77 -7.15 -4.26 -16.92
CA ARG A 77 -8.20 -4.77 -17.84
C ARG A 77 -9.28 -3.74 -18.12
N ARG A 78 -9.65 -2.93 -17.13
CA ARG A 78 -10.65 -1.87 -17.30
C ARG A 78 -10.14 -0.76 -18.20
N LEU A 79 -8.91 -0.31 -18.01
CA LEU A 79 -8.29 0.68 -18.91
C LEU A 79 -8.21 0.18 -20.37
N LEU A 80 -8.06 -1.13 -20.58
CA LEU A 80 -8.16 -1.73 -21.91
C LEU A 80 -9.59 -1.62 -22.46
N ALA A 81 -10.62 -1.89 -21.66
CA ALA A 81 -12.02 -1.74 -22.07
C ALA A 81 -12.39 -0.27 -22.35
N ASP A 82 -11.78 0.67 -21.64
CA ASP A 82 -11.97 2.11 -21.79
C ASP A 82 -11.12 2.72 -22.95
N ALA A 83 -10.56 1.86 -23.82
CA ALA A 83 -9.80 2.23 -25.02
C ALA A 83 -8.52 3.07 -24.79
N PHE A 84 -7.86 2.93 -23.64
CA PHE A 84 -6.52 3.51 -23.45
C PHE A 84 -5.50 2.74 -24.29
N GLU A 85 -4.92 3.41 -25.29
CA GLU A 85 -3.93 2.84 -26.23
C GLU A 85 -2.67 2.34 -25.52
N ARG A 86 -2.12 3.16 -24.61
CA ARG A 86 -0.94 2.84 -23.81
C ARG A 86 -1.36 2.54 -22.38
N ARG A 87 -0.91 1.42 -21.83
CA ARG A 87 -1.24 1.00 -20.46
C ARG A 87 0.04 0.63 -19.71
N PHE A 88 0.11 1.01 -18.44
CA PHE A 88 1.20 0.56 -17.58
C PHE A 88 0.96 -0.91 -17.19
N ARG A 89 1.99 -1.76 -17.28
CA ARG A 89 1.84 -3.21 -17.10
C ARG A 89 1.50 -3.53 -15.64
N TRP A 90 0.40 -4.27 -15.41
CA TRP A 90 -0.06 -4.64 -14.05
C TRP A 90 0.98 -5.43 -13.25
N ALA A 91 1.84 -6.22 -13.93
CA ALA A 91 2.89 -7.02 -13.28
C ALA A 91 3.88 -6.19 -12.46
N TRP A 92 4.00 -4.88 -12.71
CA TRP A 92 4.78 -3.99 -11.86
C TRP A 92 4.25 -3.92 -10.42
N ALA A 93 2.96 -4.21 -10.18
CA ALA A 93 2.39 -4.29 -8.84
C ALA A 93 2.96 -5.45 -8.02
N ILE A 94 3.49 -6.50 -8.65
CA ILE A 94 4.18 -7.61 -7.97
C ILE A 94 5.45 -7.09 -7.30
N LEU A 95 6.20 -6.23 -8.00
CA LEU A 95 7.41 -5.61 -7.47
C LEU A 95 7.07 -4.51 -6.46
N SER A 96 6.14 -3.63 -6.83
CA SER A 96 5.72 -2.52 -5.98
C SER A 96 4.39 -1.93 -6.45
N VAL A 97 3.41 -1.97 -5.55
CA VAL A 97 2.12 -1.31 -5.73
C VAL A 97 2.27 0.20 -5.94
N VAL A 98 3.23 0.83 -5.26
CA VAL A 98 3.58 2.25 -5.41
C VAL A 98 3.99 2.55 -6.85
N VAL A 99 4.91 1.74 -7.41
CA VAL A 99 5.36 1.89 -8.81
C VAL A 99 4.18 1.75 -9.78
N TYR A 100 3.28 0.79 -9.54
CA TYR A 100 2.06 0.64 -10.34
C TYR A 100 1.16 1.89 -10.29
N VAL A 101 0.85 2.38 -9.09
CA VAL A 101 -0.02 3.55 -8.88
C VAL A 101 0.56 4.80 -9.54
N ILE A 102 1.87 5.04 -9.42
CA ILE A 102 2.54 6.18 -10.06
C ILE A 102 2.53 5.99 -11.58
N GLY A 103 3.02 4.84 -12.05
CA GLY A 103 3.16 4.51 -13.47
C GLY A 103 1.85 4.64 -14.24
N ARG A 104 0.76 4.05 -13.74
CA ARG A 104 -0.54 4.16 -14.44
C ARG A 104 -1.13 5.57 -14.37
N SER A 105 -0.94 6.32 -13.28
CA SER A 105 -1.44 7.69 -13.16
C SER A 105 -0.80 8.59 -14.21
N VAL A 106 0.52 8.46 -14.40
CA VAL A 106 1.27 9.21 -15.42
C VAL A 106 0.82 8.82 -16.83
N VAL A 107 0.65 7.52 -17.10
CA VAL A 107 0.20 7.03 -18.42
C VAL A 107 -1.23 7.48 -18.75
N VAL A 108 -2.14 7.44 -17.77
CA VAL A 108 -3.52 7.94 -17.93
C VAL A 108 -3.52 9.45 -18.12
N ASN A 109 -2.76 10.20 -17.32
CA ASN A 109 -2.65 11.65 -17.45
C ASN A 109 -2.09 12.09 -18.80
N ARG A 110 -1.12 11.35 -19.35
CA ARG A 110 -0.58 11.62 -20.69
C ARG A 110 -1.60 11.45 -21.81
N GLN A 111 -2.59 10.57 -21.64
CA GLN A 111 -3.59 10.27 -22.67
C GLN A 111 -4.89 11.06 -22.48
N ALA A 112 -5.29 11.33 -21.24
CA ALA A 112 -6.56 11.98 -20.91
C ALA A 112 -6.40 13.43 -20.40
N GLY A 113 -5.17 13.89 -20.11
CA GLY A 113 -4.91 15.20 -19.50
C GLY A 113 -5.34 15.33 -18.03
N ARG A 114 -5.73 14.21 -17.40
CA ARG A 114 -6.18 14.09 -16.01
C ARG A 114 -5.94 12.67 -15.50
N GLY A 115 -6.07 12.44 -14.19
CA GLY A 115 -5.88 11.11 -13.59
C GLY A 115 -4.76 11.02 -12.54
N LEU A 116 -4.25 12.16 -12.07
CA LEU A 116 -3.16 12.22 -11.08
C LEU A 116 -3.62 12.13 -9.62
N TRP A 117 -4.92 12.31 -9.34
CA TRP A 117 -5.48 12.24 -7.98
C TRP A 117 -5.01 11.03 -7.15
N PRO A 118 -4.90 9.83 -7.73
CA PRO A 118 -4.43 8.68 -6.97
C PRO A 118 -2.97 8.75 -6.51
N ILE A 119 -2.11 9.54 -7.16
CA ILE A 119 -0.75 9.81 -6.63
C ILE A 119 -0.86 10.63 -5.35
N GLY A 120 -1.72 11.65 -5.32
CA GLY A 120 -1.95 12.46 -4.12
C GLY A 120 -2.51 11.64 -2.97
N ALA A 121 -3.48 10.76 -3.25
CA ALA A 121 -4.02 9.84 -2.26
C ALA A 121 -2.98 8.83 -1.74
N LEU A 122 -2.14 8.31 -2.62
CA LEU A 122 -1.02 7.46 -2.22
C LEU A 122 -0.02 8.21 -1.33
N ALA A 123 0.31 9.45 -1.67
CA ALA A 123 1.20 10.27 -0.86
C ALA A 123 0.62 10.51 0.55
N ALA A 124 -0.69 10.82 0.64
CA ALA A 124 -1.38 10.97 1.92
C ALA A 124 -1.35 9.68 2.75
N LEU A 125 -1.57 8.52 2.11
CA LEU A 125 -1.46 7.21 2.75
C LEU A 125 -0.06 6.97 3.30
N ILE A 126 0.98 7.20 2.50
CA ILE A 126 2.38 7.02 2.92
C ILE A 126 2.71 7.91 4.12
N VAL A 127 2.27 9.17 4.11
CA VAL A 127 2.45 10.08 5.27
C VAL A 127 1.76 9.51 6.51
N LEU A 128 0.55 8.99 6.37
CA LEU A 128 -0.18 8.38 7.48
C LEU A 128 0.53 7.11 8.00
N GLU A 129 1.04 6.26 7.11
CA GLU A 129 1.82 5.08 7.46
C GLU A 129 3.09 5.45 8.25
N ILE A 130 3.82 6.49 7.80
CA ILE A 130 5.00 7.00 8.51
C ILE A 130 4.65 7.47 9.92
N VAL A 131 3.54 8.20 10.08
CA VAL A 131 3.11 8.69 11.40
C VAL A 131 2.81 7.52 12.34
N VAL A 132 2.01 6.55 11.92
CA VAL A 132 1.65 5.40 12.77
C VAL A 132 2.87 4.57 13.12
N LEU A 133 3.74 4.28 12.16
CA LEU A 133 4.97 3.53 12.42
C LEU A 133 5.92 4.30 13.34
N GLY A 134 5.98 5.62 13.22
CA GLY A 134 6.74 6.49 14.12
C GLY A 134 6.23 6.42 15.56
N VAL A 135 4.92 6.49 15.76
CA VAL A 135 4.29 6.34 17.09
C VAL A 135 4.57 4.94 17.66
N LYS A 136 4.43 3.89 16.85
CA LYS A 136 4.72 2.51 17.29
C LYS A 136 6.18 2.29 17.64
N PHE A 137 7.08 2.90 16.89
CA PHE A 137 8.51 2.87 17.20
C PHE A 137 8.84 3.61 18.51
N GLU A 138 8.17 4.73 18.79
CA GLU A 138 8.29 5.44 20.07
C GLU A 138 7.78 4.58 21.23
N GLU A 139 6.60 3.98 21.12
CA GLU A 139 6.02 3.06 22.12
C GLU A 139 7.00 1.92 22.48
N ALA A 140 7.68 1.38 21.46
CA ALA A 140 8.64 0.30 21.57
C ALA A 140 10.01 0.68 22.16
N MET A 141 10.36 1.97 22.14
CA MET A 141 11.71 2.45 22.48
C MET A 141 12.17 2.07 23.89
N PRO A 142 11.35 2.18 24.95
CA PRO A 142 11.77 1.80 26.30
C PRO A 142 12.16 0.33 26.40
N ALA A 143 11.39 -0.57 25.76
CA ALA A 143 11.68 -2.00 25.75
C ALA A 143 12.98 -2.31 25.01
N LEU A 144 13.23 -1.63 23.87
CA LEU A 144 14.49 -1.76 23.14
C LEU A 144 15.69 -1.30 23.97
N MET A 145 15.58 -0.17 24.66
CA MET A 145 16.66 0.35 25.50
C MET A 145 17.00 -0.60 26.67
N LEU A 146 15.99 -1.23 27.28
CA LEU A 146 16.19 -2.23 28.33
C LEU A 146 16.86 -3.50 27.80
N ALA A 147 16.48 -3.95 26.60
CA ALA A 147 17.09 -5.12 25.98
C ALA A 147 18.58 -4.89 25.65
N VAL A 148 18.94 -3.69 25.18
CA VAL A 148 20.32 -3.32 24.85
C VAL A 148 21.18 -3.11 26.09
N SER A 149 20.63 -2.59 27.19
CA SER A 149 21.38 -2.38 28.43
C SER A 149 21.60 -3.66 29.25
N GLY A 150 20.78 -4.69 29.00
CA GLY A 150 20.87 -6.00 29.66
C GLY A 150 21.74 -7.04 28.94
N SER A 151 22.22 -6.75 27.72
CA SER A 151 23.13 -7.60 26.92
C SER A 151 24.59 -7.19 27.10
#